data_AF-H9A205-F1
#
_entry.id   AF-H9A205-F1
#
_cell.length_a   1.000
_cell.length_b   1.000
_cell.length_c   1.000
_cell.angle_alpha   90.00
_cell.angle_beta   90.00
_cell.angle_gamma   90.00
#
_symmetry.space_group_name_H-M   'P 1'
#
loop_
_entity.id
_entity.type
_entity.pdbx_description
1 polymer ?
#
loop_
_entity_poly.entity_id
_entity_poly.type
_entity_poly.pdbx_seq_one_letter_code
_entity_poly.pdbx_strand_id
1 'polypeptide(L)'
;KGCLSLAVDDLPVLDGKTPIQVYQEFCESFKSSFKPFMGTTITGISMGLGPDGELRYPSHHRLAKSSKIPGVGEFQCCDRNMLNLLQQHAEANGNP
;
A
#
# COMPACT_ATOMS: atom_id res chain seq x y z
N LYS A 1 -11.84 1.69 0.06
CA LYS A 1 -11.21 1.28 -1.22
C LYS A 1 -10.33 2.43 -1.68
N GLY A 2 -9.01 2.34 -1.50
CA GLY A 2 -8.09 3.47 -1.76
C GLY A 2 -6.64 3.04 -2.00
N CYS A 3 -6.25 1.86 -1.50
CA CYS A 3 -4.98 1.19 -1.79
C CYS A 3 -5.16 -0.33 -1.61
N LEU A 4 -4.19 -1.12 -2.07
CA LEU A 4 -4.10 -2.54 -1.73
C LEU A 4 -3.58 -2.70 -0.29
N SER A 5 -3.93 -3.83 0.35
CA SER A 5 -3.35 -4.18 1.66
C SER A 5 -1.87 -4.55 1.47
N LEU A 6 -1.01 -4.13 2.39
CA LEU A 6 0.41 -4.48 2.36
C LEU A 6 0.62 -6.01 2.40
N ALA A 7 -0.29 -6.75 3.04
CA ALA A 7 -0.20 -8.21 3.15
C ALA A 7 -0.34 -8.96 1.82
N VAL A 8 -0.73 -8.29 0.74
CA VAL A 8 -0.82 -8.93 -0.59
C VAL A 8 0.36 -8.61 -1.50
N ASP A 9 1.35 -7.84 -1.04
CA ASP A 9 2.44 -7.33 -1.88
C ASP A 9 3.23 -8.42 -2.61
N ASP A 10 3.38 -9.58 -1.97
CA ASP A 10 4.08 -10.76 -2.50
C ASP A 10 3.12 -11.87 -2.98
N LEU A 11 1.81 -11.62 -2.98
CA LEU A 11 0.79 -12.60 -3.36
C LEU A 11 0.29 -12.35 -4.79
N PRO A 12 0.14 -13.38 -5.64
CA PRO A 12 -0.24 -13.22 -7.04
C PRO A 12 -1.74 -12.94 -7.23
N VAL A 13 -2.22 -11.82 -6.68
CA VAL A 13 -3.65 -11.46 -6.62
C VAL A 13 -4.13 -10.60 -7.80
N LEU A 14 -3.25 -10.25 -8.74
CA LEU A 14 -3.53 -9.40 -9.90
C LEU A 14 -3.24 -10.17 -11.20
N ASP A 15 -4.19 -10.98 -11.66
CA ASP A 15 -4.06 -11.80 -12.89
C ASP A 15 -2.77 -12.64 -12.94
N GLY A 16 -2.42 -13.25 -11.80
CA GLY A 16 -1.21 -14.08 -11.65
C GLY A 16 0.06 -13.29 -11.31
N LYS A 17 0.00 -11.96 -11.24
CA LYS A 17 1.10 -11.10 -10.78
C LYS A 17 0.89 -10.63 -9.34
N THR A 18 2.00 -10.38 -8.67
CA THR A 18 2.04 -9.71 -7.37
C THR A 18 1.92 -8.18 -7.54
N PRO A 19 1.36 -7.46 -6.57
CA PRO A 19 1.37 -6.00 -6.55
C PRO A 19 2.77 -5.41 -6.72
N ILE A 20 3.81 -5.95 -6.07
CA ILE A 20 5.19 -5.49 -6.24
C ILE A 20 5.64 -5.59 -7.70
N GLN A 21 5.35 -6.70 -8.38
CA GLN A 21 5.66 -6.84 -9.81
C GLN A 21 4.95 -5.77 -10.65
N VAL A 22 3.65 -5.55 -10.38
CA VAL A 22 2.87 -4.53 -11.10
C VAL A 22 3.43 -3.13 -10.86
N TYR A 23 3.80 -2.79 -9.63
CA TYR A 23 4.42 -1.50 -9.30
C TYR A 23 5.77 -1.32 -10.00
N GLN A 24 6.60 -2.37 -10.00
CA GLN A 24 7.90 -2.36 -10.69
C GLN A 24 7.73 -2.15 -12.21
N GLU A 25 6.85 -2.93 -12.85
CA GLU A 25 6.57 -2.81 -14.29
C GLU A 25 6.07 -1.40 -14.66
N PHE A 26 5.23 -0.80 -13.79
CA PHE A 26 4.78 0.58 -13.96
C PHE A 26 5.96 1.56 -13.91
N CYS A 27 6.85 1.44 -12.92
CA CYS A 27 8.05 2.28 -12.82
C CYS A 27 8.99 2.12 -14.02
N GLU A 28 9.17 0.90 -14.51
CA GLU A 28 9.98 0.62 -15.70
C GLU A 28 9.38 1.25 -16.95
N SER A 29 8.06 1.12 -17.15
CA SER A 29 7.33 1.74 -18.25
C SER A 29 7.41 3.28 -18.20
N PHE A 30 7.24 3.86 -17.01
CA PHE A 30 7.37 5.31 -16.80
C PHE A 30 8.80 5.78 -17.14
N LYS A 31 9.82 5.09 -16.63
CA LYS A 31 11.23 5.40 -16.92
C LYS A 31 11.52 5.34 -18.41
N SER A 32 11.03 4.32 -19.10
CA SER A 32 11.22 4.15 -20.55
C SER A 32 10.55 5.27 -21.34
N SER A 33 9.28 5.54 -21.05
CA SER A 33 8.46 6.54 -21.76
C SER A 33 8.99 7.97 -21.60
N PHE A 34 9.47 8.31 -20.41
CA PHE A 34 9.95 9.66 -20.09
C PHE A 34 11.47 9.79 -20.06
N LYS A 35 12.20 8.80 -20.60
CA LYS A 35 13.67 8.77 -20.61
C LYS A 35 14.34 10.10 -21.04
N PRO A 36 13.87 10.81 -22.08
CA PRO A 36 14.49 12.08 -22.49
C PRO A 36 14.38 13.20 -21.44
N PHE A 37 13.42 13.12 -20.52
CA PHE A 37 13.13 14.14 -19.50
C PHE A 37 13.79 13.85 -18.15
N MET A 38 14.36 12.66 -17.97
CA MET A 38 14.98 12.23 -16.72
C MET A 38 16.26 13.02 -16.44
N GLY A 39 16.37 13.57 -15.23
CA GLY A 39 17.51 14.40 -14.81
C GLY A 39 17.44 15.85 -15.31
N THR A 40 16.41 16.22 -16.07
CA THR A 40 16.18 17.60 -16.54
C THR A 40 14.83 18.11 -16.07
N THR A 41 13.74 17.81 -16.79
CA THR A 41 12.38 18.17 -16.39
C THR A 41 11.91 17.35 -15.20
N ILE A 42 12.23 16.06 -15.18
CA ILE A 42 11.94 15.15 -14.07
C ILE A 42 13.21 15.03 -13.23
N THR A 43 13.25 15.75 -12.11
CA THR A 43 14.40 15.77 -11.18
C THR A 43 14.20 14.92 -9.94
N GLY A 44 12.96 14.47 -9.68
CA GLY A 44 12.61 13.66 -8.53
C GLY A 44 11.36 12.84 -8.80
N ILE A 45 11.23 11.74 -8.05
CA ILE A 45 10.09 10.83 -8.11
C ILE A 45 9.65 10.53 -6.68
N SER A 46 8.36 10.71 -6.41
CA SER A 46 7.73 10.30 -5.16
C SER A 46 6.83 9.10 -5.45
N MET A 47 7.08 8.00 -4.76
CA MET A 47 6.29 6.78 -4.89
C MET A 47 5.21 6.74 -3.82
N GLY A 48 3.96 6.57 -4.24
CA GLY A 48 2.84 6.38 -3.32
C GLY A 48 2.89 4.99 -2.68
N LEU A 49 2.83 4.91 -1.36
CA LEU A 49 2.96 3.65 -0.60
C LEU A 49 1.70 3.27 0.19
N GLY A 50 0.58 3.94 -0.06
CA GLY A 50 -0.64 3.74 0.70
C GLY A 50 -1.72 4.78 0.39
N PRO A 51 -2.69 4.98 1.29
CA PRO A 51 -3.77 5.94 1.13
C PRO A 51 -3.22 7.35 0.95
N ASP A 52 -3.78 8.09 -0.01
CA ASP A 52 -3.34 9.44 -0.36
C ASP A 52 -1.85 9.53 -0.76
N GLY A 53 -1.22 8.40 -1.12
CA GLY A 53 0.20 8.31 -1.47
C GLY A 53 1.15 8.20 -0.28
N GLU A 54 0.64 8.18 0.94
CA GLU A 54 1.44 8.15 2.16
C GLU A 54 1.69 6.72 2.66
N LEU A 55 2.88 6.47 3.23
CA LEU A 55 3.20 5.20 3.87
C LEU A 55 2.50 5.10 5.23
N ARG A 56 1.22 4.71 5.19
CA ARG A 56 0.40 4.49 6.39
C ARG A 56 -0.80 3.60 6.11
N TYR A 57 -1.42 3.14 7.19
CA TYR A 57 -2.75 2.54 7.13
C TYR A 57 -3.84 3.60 6.93
N PRO A 58 -5.01 3.23 6.33
CA PRO A 58 -6.17 4.12 6.20
C PRO A 58 -6.95 4.26 7.52
N SER A 59 -6.26 4.54 8.63
CA SER A 59 -6.81 4.51 9.99
C SER A 59 -7.86 5.58 10.29
N HIS A 60 -7.91 6.64 9.49
CA HIS A 60 -8.90 7.70 9.60
C HIS A 60 -9.83 7.64 8.39
N HIS A 61 -11.05 7.17 8.59
CA HIS A 61 -12.08 7.28 7.56
C HIS A 61 -12.44 8.76 7.40
N ARG A 62 -12.09 9.37 6.26
CA ARG A 62 -12.58 10.70 5.88
C ARG A 62 -14.11 10.65 5.75
N LEU A 63 -14.82 10.95 6.84
CA LEU A 63 -16.24 11.24 6.78
C LEU A 63 -16.39 12.65 6.19
N ALA A 64 -16.56 12.74 4.88
CA ALA A 64 -16.71 14.00 4.14
C ALA A 64 -17.90 14.88 4.58
N LYS A 65 -18.68 14.46 5.61
CA LYS A 65 -19.88 15.16 6.10
C LYS A 65 -20.00 15.23 7.64
N SER A 66 -18.95 14.92 8.39
CA SER A 66 -19.02 14.95 9.85
C SER A 66 -18.18 16.08 10.41
N SER A 67 -18.83 17.12 10.94
CA SER A 67 -18.23 18.18 11.76
C SER A 67 -17.71 17.70 13.13
N LYS A 68 -17.43 16.40 13.26
CA LYS A 68 -16.87 15.81 14.47
C LYS A 68 -15.35 15.83 14.40
N ILE A 69 -14.75 16.10 15.56
CA ILE A 69 -13.33 15.94 15.85
C ILE A 69 -12.88 14.57 15.28
N PRO A 70 -11.77 14.50 14.53
CA PRO A 70 -11.25 13.22 14.10
C PRO A 70 -10.98 12.36 15.33
N GLY A 71 -11.64 11.21 15.43
CA GLY A 71 -11.32 10.23 16.46
C GLY A 71 -9.89 9.73 16.30
N VAL A 72 -9.39 8.96 17.28
CA VAL A 72 -8.03 8.41 17.30
C VAL A 72 -7.70 7.44 16.14
N GLY A 73 -8.71 7.08 15.35
CA GLY A 73 -8.61 6.13 14.25
C GLY A 73 -8.75 4.68 14.70
N GLU A 74 -8.58 3.76 13.75
CA GLU A 74 -8.70 2.32 13.97
C GLU A 74 -7.50 1.58 13.33
N PHE A 75 -7.15 0.42 13.88
CA PHE A 75 -6.22 -0.50 13.24
C PHE A 75 -6.86 -1.09 11.98
N GLN A 76 -6.15 -1.01 10.86
CA GLN A 76 -6.63 -1.49 9.56
C GLN A 76 -5.87 -2.76 9.15
N CYS A 77 -5.89 -3.76 10.02
CA CYS A 77 -5.14 -5.02 9.87
C CYS A 77 -6.04 -6.26 9.96
N CYS A 78 -7.35 -6.11 9.77
CA CYS A 78 -8.33 -7.17 9.93
C CYS A 78 -8.66 -7.90 8.60
N ASP A 79 -7.94 -7.61 7.51
CA ASP A 79 -8.09 -8.42 6.30
C ASP A 79 -7.49 -9.81 6.50
N ARG A 80 -7.98 -10.77 5.71
CA ARG A 80 -7.61 -12.19 5.86
C ARG A 80 -6.10 -12.42 5.79
N ASN A 81 -5.38 -11.69 4.95
CA ASN A 81 -3.94 -11.92 4.79
C ASN A 81 -3.17 -11.33 5.97
N MET A 82 -3.52 -10.12 6.42
CA MET A 82 -2.94 -9.52 7.64
C MET A 82 -3.19 -10.38 8.88
N LEU A 83 -4.41 -10.92 9.04
CA LEU A 83 -4.73 -11.83 10.16
C LEU A 83 -3.95 -13.15 10.08
N ASN A 84 -3.79 -13.72 8.89
CA ASN A 84 -2.94 -14.91 8.72
C ASN A 84 -1.47 -14.61 9.07
N LEU A 85 -0.94 -13.46 8.65
CA LEU A 85 0.43 -13.05 9.02
C LEU A 85 0.58 -12.87 10.53
N LEU A 86 -0.42 -12.26 11.18
CA LEU A 86 -0.44 -12.11 12.63
C LEU A 86 -0.45 -13.47 13.32
N GLN A 87 -1.33 -14.39 12.89
CA GLN A 87 -1.40 -15.75 13.44
C GLN A 87 -0.07 -16.48 13.30
N GLN A 88 0.53 -16.50 12.10
CA GLN A 88 1.82 -17.15 11.87
C GLN A 88 2.92 -16.57 12.75
N HIS A 89 2.92 -15.24 12.93
CA HIS A 89 3.88 -14.59 13.81
C HIS A 89 3.64 -14.94 15.28
N ALA A 90 2.39 -15.00 15.71
CA ALA A 90 2.01 -15.35 17.08
C ALA A 90 2.43 -16.80 17.42
N GLU A 91 2.16 -17.74 16.51
CA GLU A 91 2.59 -19.14 16.59
C GLU A 91 4.12 -19.28 16.67
N ALA A 92 4.86 -18.56 15.81
CA ALA A 92 6.33 -18.58 15.79
C ALA A 92 6.96 -18.04 17.08
N ASN A 93 6.25 -17.19 17.82
CA ASN A 93 6.69 -16.64 19.10
C ASN A 93 6.12 -17.40 20.31
N GLY A 94 5.40 -18.51 20.10
CA GLY A 94 4.84 -19.32 21.19
C GLY A 94 3.63 -18.69 21.90
N ASN A 95 2.94 -17.75 21.25
CA ASN A 95 1.73 -17.09 21.77
C ASN A 95 0.55 -17.28 20.79
N PRO A 96 0.10 -18.52 20.52
CA PRO A 96 -0.93 -18.81 19.53
C PRO A 96 -2.31 -18.25 19.89
#